data_AF-A0A7C2YJM9-F1
#
_entry.id   AF-A0A7C2YJM9-F1
#
_cell.length_a   1.000
_cell.length_b   1.000
_cell.length_c   1.000
_cell.angle_alpha   90.00
_cell.angle_beta   90.00
_cell.angle_gamma   90.00
#
_symmetry.space_group_name_H-M   'P 1'
#
loop_
_entity.id
_entity.type
_entity.pdbx_description
1 polymer ?
#
loop_
_entity_poly.entity_id
_entity_poly.type
_entity_poly.pdbx_seq_one_letter_code
_entity_poly.pdbx_strand_id
1 'polypeptide(L)'
;MQIVTIERVERRQGKQGSYHVVHLDGGRKLYCWDGKLAQELVPGAVYEIEAREGQFPKLLAARPVASANGSQPTEAEAAPTPVPATSQERLEALRVVLTLAQWTRLESVDQALAAAEKVLQWLKGGERGEG
;
A
#
# COMPACT_ATOMS: atom_id res chain seq x y z
N MET A 1 -20.38 12.52 -2.67
CA MET A 1 -18.99 12.05 -2.51
C MET A 1 -18.97 10.96 -1.45
N GLN A 2 -18.23 9.88 -1.68
CA GLN A 2 -18.14 8.74 -0.75
C GLN A 2 -16.68 8.27 -0.64
N ILE A 3 -16.27 7.83 0.55
CA ILE A 3 -14.93 7.28 0.79
C ILE A 3 -14.96 5.78 0.54
N VAL A 4 -14.05 5.29 -0.30
CA VAL A 4 -13.97 3.88 -0.68
C VAL A 4 -12.52 3.44 -0.82
N THR A 5 -12.27 2.16 -0.56
CA THR A 5 -10.99 1.52 -0.92
C THR A 5 -11.12 0.90 -2.30
N ILE A 6 -10.11 1.11 -3.14
CA ILE A 6 -10.06 0.50 -4.48
C ILE A 6 -9.36 -0.85 -4.33
N GLU A 7 -10.02 -1.96 -4.66
CA GLU A 7 -9.41 -3.29 -4.58
C GLU A 7 -8.64 -3.64 -5.84
N ARG A 8 -9.16 -3.24 -7.00
CA ARG A 8 -8.61 -3.63 -8.30
C ARG A 8 -9.08 -2.72 -9.41
N VAL A 9 -8.22 -2.48 -10.39
CA VAL A 9 -8.57 -1.77 -11.63
C VAL A 9 -8.30 -2.68 -12.82
N GLU A 10 -9.33 -2.98 -13.61
CA GLU A 10 -9.20 -3.80 -14.82
C GLU A 10 -9.41 -2.94 -16.07
N ARG A 11 -8.50 -3.00 -17.04
CA ARG A 11 -8.73 -2.42 -18.36
C ARG A 11 -9.57 -3.38 -19.20
N ARG A 12 -10.62 -2.87 -19.85
CA ARG A 12 -11.49 -3.60 -20.77
C ARG A 12 -11.69 -2.82 -22.06
N GLN A 13 -12.11 -3.55 -23.10
CA GLN A 13 -12.44 -2.98 -24.40
C GLN A 13 -13.94 -3.11 -24.64
N GLY A 14 -14.59 -1.99 -24.97
CA GLY A 14 -16.00 -1.93 -25.28
C GLY A 14 -16.25 -1.44 -26.70
N LYS A 15 -17.52 -1.40 -27.09
CA LYS A 15 -17.95 -0.94 -28.44
C LYS A 15 -17.58 0.52 -28.74
N GLN A 16 -17.42 1.35 -27.70
CA GLN A 16 -17.09 2.79 -27.82
C GLN A 16 -15.62 3.11 -27.48
N GLY A 17 -14.78 2.10 -27.27
CA GLY A 17 -13.36 2.27 -26.90
C GLY A 17 -12.98 1.53 -25.63
N SER A 18 -11.74 1.74 -25.17
CA SER A 18 -11.26 1.16 -23.93
C SER A 18 -11.83 1.88 -22.72
N TYR A 19 -12.17 1.14 -21.68
CA TYR A 19 -12.64 1.64 -20.39
C TYR A 19 -12.00 0.82 -19.27
N HIS A 20 -12.08 1.31 -18.04
CA HIS A 20 -11.59 0.64 -16.85
C HIS A 20 -12.76 0.27 -15.93
N VAL A 21 -12.67 -0.90 -15.31
CA VAL A 21 -13.59 -1.35 -14.26
C VAL A 21 -12.85 -1.27 -12.95
N VAL A 22 -13.32 -0.39 -12.08
CA VAL A 22 -12.78 -0.16 -10.74
C VAL A 22 -13.62 -0.98 -9.77
N HIS A 23 -13.01 -1.99 -9.17
CA HIS A 23 -13.59 -2.82 -8.12
C HIS A 23 -13.31 -2.14 -6.78
N LEU A 24 -14.37 -1.90 -6.02
CA LEU A 24 -14.33 -1.26 -4.72
C LEU A 24 -14.52 -2.31 -3.63
N ASP A 25 -14.06 -1.99 -2.43
CA ASP A 25 -14.36 -2.76 -1.23
C ASP A 25 -15.87 -3.00 -1.07
N GLY A 26 -16.24 -4.21 -0.63
CA GLY A 26 -17.63 -4.67 -0.57
C GLY A 26 -18.22 -5.13 -1.92
N GLY A 27 -17.38 -5.39 -2.93
CA GLY A 27 -17.79 -6.01 -4.20
C GLY A 27 -18.53 -5.08 -5.16
N ARG A 28 -18.59 -3.77 -4.86
CA ARG A 28 -19.16 -2.76 -5.75
C ARG A 28 -18.23 -2.48 -6.92
N LYS A 29 -18.79 -2.13 -8.08
CA LYS A 29 -18.04 -1.85 -9.30
C LYS A 29 -18.40 -0.50 -9.85
N LEU A 30 -17.40 0.27 -10.28
CA LEU A 30 -17.56 1.52 -11.01
C LEU A 30 -16.84 1.44 -12.35
N TYR A 31 -17.37 2.17 -13.33
CA TYR A 31 -16.82 2.21 -14.68
C TYR A 31 -16.15 3.58 -14.91
N CYS A 32 -14.92 3.57 -15.41
CA CYS A 32 -14.13 4.76 -15.67
C CYS A 32 -13.70 4.78 -17.15
N TRP A 33 -14.09 5.82 -17.88
CA TRP A 33 -13.67 6.02 -19.28
C TRP A 33 -12.50 7.00 -19.41
N ASP A 34 -12.16 7.70 -18.32
CA ASP A 34 -11.02 8.59 -18.30
C ASP A 34 -9.75 7.77 -18.01
N GLY A 35 -8.88 7.67 -19.02
CA GLY A 35 -7.64 6.91 -18.90
C GLY A 35 -6.64 7.52 -17.93
N LYS A 36 -6.62 8.85 -17.77
CA LYS A 36 -5.71 9.52 -16.82
C LYS A 36 -6.18 9.25 -15.39
N LEU A 37 -7.47 9.45 -15.14
CA LEU A 37 -8.07 9.15 -13.85
C LEU A 37 -7.81 7.70 -13.44
N ALA A 38 -8.03 6.74 -14.36
CA ALA A 38 -7.82 5.32 -14.06
C ALA A 38 -6.35 4.95 -13.77
N GLN A 39 -5.38 5.66 -14.34
CA GLN A 39 -3.95 5.45 -14.09
C GLN A 39 -3.50 5.97 -12.71
N GLU A 40 -4.21 6.97 -12.18
CA GLU A 40 -3.94 7.53 -10.84
C GLU A 40 -4.54 6.67 -9.71
N LEU A 41 -5.40 5.70 -10.03
CA LEU A 41 -6.02 4.82 -9.06
C LEU A 41 -5.07 3.69 -8.68
N VAL A 42 -4.71 3.65 -7.40
CA VAL A 42 -3.85 2.63 -6.82
C VAL A 42 -4.69 1.62 -6.04
N PRO A 43 -4.64 0.32 -6.39
CA PRO A 43 -5.25 -0.73 -5.59
C PRO A 43 -4.74 -0.73 -4.14
N GLY A 44 -5.62 -0.94 -3.18
CA GLY A 44 -5.36 -0.89 -1.73
C GLY A 44 -5.44 0.51 -1.13
N ALA A 45 -5.44 1.58 -1.93
CA ALA A 45 -5.54 2.94 -1.42
C ALA A 45 -7.00 3.41 -1.27
N VAL A 46 -7.18 4.35 -0.35
CA VAL A 46 -8.48 4.94 0.00
C VAL A 46 -8.67 6.24 -0.76
N TYR A 47 -9.81 6.36 -1.44
CA TYR A 47 -10.18 7.52 -2.24
C TYR A 47 -11.53 8.07 -1.83
N GLU A 48 -11.64 9.39 -1.83
CA GLU A 48 -12.91 10.09 -1.89
C GLU A 48 -13.31 10.15 -3.35
N ILE A 49 -14.40 9.47 -3.69
CA ILE A 49 -14.87 9.36 -5.07
C ILE A 49 -16.17 10.13 -5.29
N GLU A 50 -16.29 10.64 -6.51
CA GLU A 50 -17.54 11.11 -7.08
C GLU A 50 -17.98 10.15 -8.17
N ALA A 51 -19.16 9.56 -7.98
CA ALA A 51 -19.73 8.62 -8.93
C ALA A 51 -21.13 9.08 -9.35
N ARG A 52 -21.45 8.89 -10.64
CA ARG A 52 -22.81 9.03 -11.16
C ARG A 52 -23.49 7.67 -11.12
N GLU A 53 -24.58 7.59 -10.37
CA GLU A 53 -25.41 6.39 -10.26
C GLU A 53 -26.19 6.13 -11.56
N GLY A 54 -26.50 4.87 -11.84
CA GLY A 54 -27.22 4.43 -13.03
C GLY A 54 -27.03 2.94 -13.28
N GLN A 55 -27.50 2.44 -14.44
CA GLN A 55 -27.31 1.03 -14.83
C GLN A 55 -25.82 0.64 -14.90
N PHE A 56 -24.96 1.59 -15.23
CA PHE A 56 -23.50 1.46 -15.19
C PHE A 56 -22.93 2.63 -14.40
N PRO A 57 -22.72 2.48 -13.08
CA PRO A 57 -22.29 3.58 -12.24
C PRO A 57 -20.89 4.04 -12.66
N LYS A 58 -20.78 5.34 -12.95
CA LYS A 58 -19.59 5.92 -13.59
C LYS A 58 -18.75 6.68 -12.58
N LEU A 59 -17.46 6.40 -12.53
CA LEU A 59 -16.50 7.21 -11.78
C LEU A 59 -16.24 8.52 -12.53
N LEU A 60 -16.48 9.65 -11.85
CA LEU A 60 -16.27 10.99 -12.39
C LEU A 60 -14.98 11.62 -11.85
N ALA A 61 -14.73 11.44 -10.56
CA ALA A 61 -13.53 11.95 -9.90
C ALA A 61 -13.12 11.02 -8.76
N ALA A 62 -11.83 11.00 -8.46
CA ALA A 62 -11.27 10.32 -7.30
C ALA A 62 -10.17 11.22 -6.72
N ARG A 63 -10.23 11.45 -5.41
CA ARG A 63 -9.20 12.18 -4.66
C ARG A 63 -8.61 11.23 -3.63
N PRO A 64 -7.28 11.05 -3.57
CA PRO A 64 -6.68 10.22 -2.54
C PRO A 64 -6.97 10.84 -1.17
N VAL A 65 -7.50 10.02 -0.26
CA VAL A 65 -7.64 10.40 1.14
C VAL A 65 -6.39 9.91 1.83
N ALA A 66 -5.57 10.83 2.34
CA ALA A 66 -4.50 10.49 3.25
C ALA A 66 -5.14 9.92 4.52
N SER A 67 -5.40 8.61 4.52
CA SER A 67 -5.72 7.90 5.74
C SER A 67 -4.53 8.08 6.67
N ALA A 68 -4.79 8.42 7.93
CA ALA A 68 -3.78 8.54 8.98
C ALA A 68 -2.92 7.26 9.18
N ASN A 69 -3.28 6.17 8.50
CA ASN A 69 -2.43 5.02 8.21
C ASN A 69 -1.93 5.13 6.77
N GLY A 70 -0.79 5.79 6.58
CA GLY A 70 -0.21 6.08 5.28
C GLY A 70 0.00 4.82 4.43
N SER A 71 -0.65 4.77 3.27
CA SER A 71 -0.21 3.92 2.16
C SER A 71 0.53 4.83 1.19
N GLN A 72 1.87 4.73 1.20
CA GLN A 72 2.73 5.41 0.24
C GLN A 72 2.59 4.75 -1.14
N PRO A 73 2.79 5.51 -2.24
CA PRO A 73 2.93 4.95 -3.57
C PRO A 73 4.19 4.09 -3.61
N THR A 74 4.08 2.87 -4.12
CA THR A 74 5.22 2.00 -4.39
C THR A 74 5.95 2.50 -5.62
N GLU A 75 6.90 3.42 -5.41
CA GLU A 75 7.98 3.66 -6.36
C GLU A 75 9.05 2.60 -6.14
N ALA A 76 9.46 1.95 -7.23
CA ALA A 76 10.52 0.98 -7.22
C ALA A 76 11.85 1.67 -6.86
N GLU A 77 12.37 1.43 -5.65
CA GLU A 77 13.77 1.08 -5.33
C GLU A 77 14.01 1.19 -3.82
N ALA A 78 14.38 0.05 -3.23
CA ALA A 78 15.19 -0.09 -2.01
C ALA A 78 14.93 0.88 -0.82
N ALA A 79 13.74 0.83 -0.23
CA ALA A 79 13.54 1.24 1.17
C ALA A 79 12.91 0.06 1.93
N PRO A 80 13.38 -0.29 3.16
CA PRO A 80 12.81 -1.38 3.91
C PRO A 80 11.34 -1.07 4.17
N THR A 81 10.47 -1.93 3.66
CA THR A 81 9.02 -1.82 3.87
C THR A 81 8.75 -1.93 5.37
N PRO A 82 8.03 -0.98 5.99
CA PRO A 82 7.76 -1.02 7.42
C PRO A 82 6.94 -2.28 7.70
N VAL A 83 7.55 -3.21 8.41
CA VAL A 83 6.89 -4.44 8.82
C VAL A 83 5.79 -4.07 9.82
N PRO A 84 4.54 -4.54 9.64
CA PRO A 84 3.53 -4.39 10.67
C PRO A 84 4.01 -5.16 11.90
N ALA A 85 4.55 -4.42 12.88
CA ALA A 85 5.13 -4.93 14.10
C ALA A 85 4.61 -4.10 15.27
N THR A 86 4.15 -4.80 16.30
CA THR A 86 3.76 -4.22 17.59
C THR A 86 4.93 -3.45 18.19
N SER A 87 4.64 -2.47 19.05
CA SER A 87 5.68 -1.68 19.74
C SER A 87 6.65 -2.55 20.53
N GLN A 88 6.20 -3.71 21.03
CA GLN A 88 7.02 -4.67 21.75
C GLN A 88 8.03 -5.36 20.83
N GLU A 89 7.60 -5.87 19.67
CA GLU A 89 8.48 -6.51 18.69
C GLU A 89 9.55 -5.53 18.18
N ARG A 90 9.20 -4.26 17.99
CA ARG A 90 10.16 -3.21 17.59
C ARG A 90 11.25 -2.98 18.62
N LEU A 91 10.89 -2.99 19.91
CA LEU A 91 11.85 -2.84 21.00
C LEU A 91 12.76 -4.06 21.13
N GLU A 92 12.24 -5.26 20.89
CA GLU A 92 13.05 -6.49 20.91
C GLU A 92 14.07 -6.51 19.78
N ALA A 93 13.66 -6.17 18.55
CA ALA A 93 14.59 -6.08 17.42
C ALA A 93 15.66 -5.01 17.63
N LEU A 94 15.30 -3.87 18.21
CA LEU A 94 16.27 -2.83 18.58
C LEU A 94 17.28 -3.33 19.63
N ARG A 95 16.82 -4.10 20.64
CA ARG A 95 17.70 -4.72 21.64
C ARG A 95 18.69 -5.70 21.00
N VAL A 96 18.25 -6.50 20.03
CA VAL A 96 19.11 -7.42 19.29
C VAL A 96 20.20 -6.64 18.53
N VAL A 97 19.82 -5.56 17.83
CA VAL A 97 20.77 -4.71 17.11
C VAL A 97 21.77 -4.03 18.04
N LEU A 98 21.32 -3.51 19.18
CA LEU A 98 22.22 -2.89 20.17
C LEU A 98 23.18 -3.91 20.80
N THR A 99 22.78 -5.17 20.93
CA THR A 99 23.67 -6.26 21.39
C THR A 99 24.73 -6.59 20.35
N LEU A 100 24.38 -6.46 19.06
CA LEU A 100 25.30 -6.67 17.94
C LEU A 100 26.13 -5.43 17.59
N ALA A 101 25.75 -4.24 18.07
CA ALA A 101 26.41 -2.96 17.82
C ALA A 101 27.86 -2.90 18.32
N GLN A 102 28.26 -3.78 19.24
CA GLN A 102 29.66 -3.91 19.63
C GLN A 102 30.53 -4.57 18.54
N TRP A 103 29.89 -5.31 17.62
CA TRP A 103 30.52 -6.02 16.50
C TRP A 103 30.28 -5.32 15.15
N THR A 104 29.17 -4.60 15.04
CA THR A 104 28.83 -3.78 13.87
C THR A 104 29.14 -2.32 14.20
N ARG A 105 30.08 -1.70 13.49
CA ARG A 105 30.38 -0.26 13.65
C ARG A 105 29.18 0.57 13.17
N LEU A 106 28.15 0.68 14.00
CA LEU A 106 27.01 1.55 13.76
C LEU A 106 27.44 2.97 14.08
N GLU A 107 27.45 3.83 13.06
CA GLU A 107 27.95 5.20 13.15
C GLU A 107 26.82 6.21 13.43
N SER A 108 25.56 5.77 13.35
CA SER A 108 24.40 6.63 13.58
C SER A 108 23.18 5.88 14.13
N VAL A 109 22.29 6.64 14.76
CA VAL A 109 21.00 6.16 15.25
C VAL A 109 20.12 5.65 14.11
N ASP A 110 20.16 6.31 12.95
CA ASP A 110 19.43 5.88 11.74
C ASP A 110 19.90 4.50 11.24
N GLN A 111 21.20 4.20 11.33
CA GLN A 111 21.73 2.87 10.99
C GLN A 111 21.22 1.79 11.95
N ALA A 112 21.11 2.10 13.25
CA ALA A 112 20.58 1.16 14.23
C ALA A 112 19.08 0.88 14.00
N LEU A 113 18.30 1.89 13.65
CA LEU A 113 16.88 1.74 13.32
C LEU A 113 16.68 0.91 12.04
N ALA A 114 17.44 1.20 10.99
CA ALA A 114 17.38 0.44 9.74
C ALA A 114 17.82 -1.02 9.92
N ALA A 115 18.80 -1.28 10.78
CA ALA A 115 19.21 -2.64 11.13
C ALA A 115 18.10 -3.38 11.92
N ALA A 116 17.38 -2.68 12.82
CA ALA A 116 16.32 -3.28 13.61
C ALA A 116 15.13 -3.67 12.73
N GLU A 117 14.81 -2.85 11.73
CA GLU A 117 13.81 -3.18 10.72
C GLU A 117 14.19 -4.40 9.89
N LYS A 118 15.47 -4.56 9.53
CA LYS A 118 15.95 -5.77 8.84
C LYS A 118 15.83 -7.03 9.70
N VAL A 119 16.13 -6.93 10.99
CA VAL A 119 15.95 -8.05 11.94
C VAL A 119 14.47 -8.41 12.05
N LEU A 120 13.57 -7.43 12.12
CA LEU A 120 12.12 -7.67 12.11
C LEU A 120 11.66 -8.34 10.82
N GLN A 121 12.14 -7.88 9.66
CA GLN A 121 11.82 -8.49 8.37
C GLN A 121 12.27 -9.95 8.31
N TRP A 122 13.47 -10.25 8.83
CA TRP A 122 13.99 -11.61 8.88
C TRP A 122 13.14 -12.50 9.82
N LEU A 123 12.81 -12.02 11.02
CA LEU A 123 11.99 -12.75 11.99
C LEU A 123 10.58 -13.04 11.45
N LYS A 124 9.96 -12.09 10.74
CA LYS A 124 8.60 -12.28 10.17
C LYS A 124 8.61 -12.99 8.81
N GLY A 125 9.71 -12.91 8.06
CA GLY A 125 9.91 -13.64 6.81
C GLY A 125 10.11 -15.13 7.03
N GLY A 126 10.69 -15.53 8.17
CA GLY A 126 10.89 -16.93 8.54
C GLY A 126 9.61 -17.75 8.76
N GLU A 127 8.46 -17.12 9.02
CA GLU A 127 7.18 -17.83 9.15
C GLU A 127 6.53 -18.17 7.80
N ARG A 128 7.06 -17.67 6.68
CA ARG A 128 6.63 -18.03 5.32
C ARG A 128 7.69 -18.89 4.62
N GLY A 129 7.98 -20.04 5.22
CA GLY A 129 8.42 -21.24 4.51
C GLY A 129 9.91 -21.33 4.21
N GLU A 130 10.60 -22.14 5.00
CA GLU A 130 11.23 -23.35 4.49
C GLU A 130 10.76 -24.52 5.39
N GLY A 131 10.55 -25.68 4.77
CA GLY A 131 9.99 -26.90 5.38
C GLY A 131 10.99 -27.72 6.16
#